data_AF-A0A9N8ETL4-F1
#
_entry.id   AF-A0A9N8ETL4-F1
#
_cell.length_a   1.000
_cell.length_b   1.000
_cell.length_c   1.000
_cell.angle_alpha   90.00
_cell.angle_beta   90.00
_cell.angle_gamma   90.00
#
_symmetry.space_group_name_H-M   'P 1'
#
loop_
_entity.id
_entity.type
_entity.pdbx_description
1 polymer ?
#
loop_
_entity_poly.entity_id
_entity_poly.type
_entity_poly.pdbx_seq_one_letter_code
_entity_poly.pdbx_strand_id
1 'polypeptide(L)'
;MRRTTVSPSTSASANDNIKSKDFLSEESEIYDDIERDEVEEIEKGNATQTRSVHLWRVIATLGLSITGICVTGWSYMKLREQEKANFVDAFEQFSTTVGQAAVDEVLRIREAARSFTETLQATAELTNTTWPYYDYYHGLNAFASEQVSAKNMESIGYLTRVRHDQREAYLDFQRTRHEEWVQAGHMDAYGNMDRLFPDLYQDDILGFNNTDFSVTPSPDRDEYYPLAYRFPPPNSYFIVNFDISSINYDDLFASLLSMGNQTLLSNINPYIDGDDAEKEYHAQFHDRLPGDRSDSSFPHSFLFHPVHGPSSSNDGAKPPIVAVVTYPIAWDASLRRLLPDQVKGIIAVARNNCNQA
;
A
#
# COMPACT_ATOMS: atom_id res chain seq x y z
N MET A 1 -15.33 -23.94 -20.08
CA MET A 1 -15.67 -23.76 -21.52
C MET A 1 -14.47 -24.22 -22.35
N ARG A 2 -14.62 -25.35 -23.04
CA ARG A 2 -13.61 -25.96 -23.92
C ARG A 2 -13.50 -25.15 -25.21
N ARG A 3 -12.28 -24.76 -25.61
CA ARG A 3 -12.00 -24.26 -26.96
C ARG A 3 -11.26 -25.35 -27.74
N THR A 4 -11.98 -25.94 -28.67
CA THR A 4 -11.59 -27.02 -29.56
C THR A 4 -10.65 -26.47 -30.64
N THR A 5 -9.48 -27.07 -30.78
CA THR A 5 -8.57 -26.92 -31.91
C THR A 5 -9.13 -27.68 -33.12
N VAL A 6 -9.22 -27.02 -34.27
CA VAL A 6 -9.55 -27.66 -35.55
C VAL A 6 -8.44 -27.33 -36.55
N SER A 7 -7.67 -28.35 -36.91
CA SER A 7 -6.74 -28.36 -38.05
C SER A 7 -7.51 -28.66 -39.34
N PRO A 8 -7.14 -28.09 -40.50
CA PRO A 8 -7.52 -28.64 -41.79
C PRO A 8 -6.48 -29.63 -42.29
N SER A 9 -6.99 -30.78 -42.68
CA SER A 9 -6.36 -31.94 -43.29
C SER A 9 -5.90 -31.71 -44.72
N THR A 10 -4.75 -32.30 -45.03
CA THR A 10 -4.28 -32.73 -46.35
C THR A 10 -5.35 -33.53 -47.11
N SER A 11 -5.53 -33.23 -48.40
CA SER A 11 -6.11 -34.19 -49.35
C SER A 11 -5.26 -34.22 -50.63
N ALA A 12 -4.71 -35.41 -50.88
CA ALA A 12 -4.10 -35.81 -52.12
C ALA A 12 -5.19 -36.22 -53.12
N SER A 13 -4.98 -35.95 -54.40
CA SER A 13 -5.74 -36.60 -55.49
C SER A 13 -4.75 -37.11 -56.51
N ALA A 14 -4.74 -38.44 -56.63
CA ALA A 14 -4.04 -39.24 -57.62
C ALA A 14 -4.93 -39.51 -58.84
N ASN A 15 -4.33 -40.11 -59.88
CA ASN A 15 -4.93 -40.90 -60.97
C ASN A 15 -5.67 -40.10 -62.08
N ASP A 16 -5.61 -40.42 -63.39
CA ASP A 16 -5.22 -41.58 -64.20
C ASP A 16 -4.64 -41.03 -65.54
N ASN A 17 -3.60 -41.53 -66.21
CA ASN A 17 -3.24 -42.87 -66.71
C ASN A 17 -4.25 -43.45 -67.73
N ILE A 18 -4.20 -42.98 -68.99
CA ILE A 18 -4.78 -43.68 -70.15
C ILE A 18 -3.68 -43.91 -71.20
N LYS A 19 -3.33 -45.19 -71.35
CA LYS A 19 -2.56 -45.79 -72.45
C LYS A 19 -3.54 -46.41 -73.47
N SER A 20 -3.37 -46.12 -74.75
CA SER A 20 -3.74 -47.00 -75.88
C SER A 20 -2.87 -46.58 -77.07
N LYS A 21 -1.75 -47.27 -77.35
CA LYS A 21 -1.60 -48.47 -78.21
C LYS A 21 -2.02 -48.28 -79.67
N ASP A 22 -0.98 -48.16 -80.52
CA ASP A 22 -0.69 -48.87 -81.76
C ASP A 22 -1.81 -49.09 -82.79
N PHE A 23 -1.68 -48.46 -83.96
CA PHE A 23 -1.81 -49.17 -85.24
C PHE A 23 -1.08 -48.45 -86.40
N LEU A 24 -0.53 -49.27 -87.30
CA LEU A 24 0.48 -49.00 -88.32
C LEU A 24 -0.08 -48.48 -89.66
N SER A 25 0.69 -47.64 -90.36
CA SER A 25 0.96 -47.63 -91.81
C SER A 25 2.02 -46.54 -92.07
N GLU A 26 3.31 -46.81 -92.22
CA GLU A 26 4.01 -47.34 -93.40
C GLU A 26 3.67 -46.61 -94.73
N GLU A 27 4.74 -46.13 -95.38
CA GLU A 27 4.86 -45.42 -96.68
C GLU A 27 4.56 -43.91 -96.74
N SER A 28 5.61 -43.09 -96.66
CA SER A 28 6.13 -42.38 -97.84
C SER A 28 7.47 -41.70 -97.53
N GLU A 29 8.52 -42.24 -98.13
CA GLU A 29 9.86 -41.67 -98.21
C GLU A 29 9.86 -40.46 -99.17
N ILE A 30 10.76 -39.49 -98.92
CA ILE A 30 11.27 -38.45 -99.84
C ILE A 30 10.49 -37.10 -99.88
N TYR A 31 10.96 -36.15 -99.06
CA TYR A 31 11.09 -34.68 -99.28
C TYR A 31 11.85 -34.14 -98.04
N ASP A 32 13.18 -34.22 -97.98
CA ASP A 32 14.17 -33.25 -98.50
C ASP A 32 14.06 -31.83 -97.87
N ASP A 33 14.41 -31.76 -96.59
CA ASP A 33 15.49 -30.91 -96.03
C ASP A 33 15.39 -29.36 -95.98
N ILE A 34 14.20 -28.74 -96.02
CA ILE A 34 14.06 -27.26 -95.84
C ILE A 34 12.88 -26.83 -94.93
N GLU A 35 12.38 -27.70 -94.04
CA GLU A 35 11.22 -27.35 -93.18
C GLU A 35 11.44 -27.63 -91.68
N ARG A 36 12.72 -27.74 -91.26
CA ARG A 36 13.11 -28.09 -89.88
C ARG A 36 13.56 -26.90 -89.02
N ASP A 37 13.74 -25.73 -89.60
CA ASP A 37 14.27 -24.54 -88.90
C ASP A 37 13.15 -23.74 -88.20
N GLU A 38 11.94 -23.68 -88.76
CA GLU A 38 10.84 -22.88 -88.19
C GLU A 38 10.27 -23.46 -86.88
N VAL A 39 10.17 -24.78 -86.75
CA VAL A 39 9.67 -25.42 -85.51
C VAL A 39 10.67 -25.26 -84.36
N GLU A 40 11.96 -25.41 -84.64
CA GLU A 40 13.02 -25.23 -83.64
C GLU A 40 13.14 -23.76 -83.23
N GLU A 41 12.93 -22.82 -84.16
CA GLU A 41 12.91 -21.39 -83.87
C GLU A 41 11.67 -20.96 -83.05
N ILE A 42 10.49 -21.52 -83.34
CA ILE A 42 9.27 -21.31 -82.54
C ILE A 42 9.42 -21.92 -81.13
N GLU A 43 10.02 -23.11 -81.00
CA GLU A 43 10.26 -23.74 -79.70
C GLU A 43 11.28 -22.94 -78.87
N LYS A 44 12.38 -22.46 -79.48
CA LYS A 44 13.34 -21.57 -78.80
C LYS A 44 12.72 -20.22 -78.43
N GLY A 45 11.88 -19.66 -79.29
CA GLY A 45 11.11 -18.44 -79.04
C GLY A 45 10.15 -18.61 -77.86
N ASN A 46 9.35 -19.68 -77.85
CA ASN A 46 8.43 -20.01 -76.76
C ASN A 46 9.17 -20.32 -75.45
N ALA A 47 10.30 -21.02 -75.49
CA ALA A 47 11.11 -21.28 -74.30
C ALA A 47 11.68 -19.98 -73.69
N THR A 48 12.11 -19.04 -74.55
CA THR A 48 12.64 -17.74 -74.12
C THR A 48 11.53 -16.87 -73.53
N GLN A 49 10.36 -16.82 -74.16
CA GLN A 49 9.19 -16.11 -73.63
C GLN A 49 8.71 -16.72 -72.31
N THR A 50 8.65 -18.05 -72.21
CA THR A 50 8.26 -18.76 -70.98
C THR A 50 9.24 -18.46 -69.85
N ARG A 51 10.55 -18.44 -70.11
CA ARG A 51 11.58 -18.06 -69.12
C ARG A 51 11.45 -16.61 -68.68
N SER A 52 11.17 -15.68 -69.59
CA SER A 52 10.93 -14.27 -69.27
C SER A 52 9.69 -14.12 -68.38
N VAL A 53 8.58 -14.78 -68.72
CA VAL A 53 7.35 -14.77 -67.92
C VAL A 53 7.60 -15.39 -66.54
N HIS A 54 8.33 -16.50 -66.44
CA HIS A 54 8.70 -17.09 -65.16
C HIS A 54 9.56 -16.15 -64.31
N LEU A 55 10.56 -15.49 -64.90
CA LEU A 55 11.39 -14.50 -64.21
C LEU A 55 10.54 -13.34 -63.67
N TRP A 56 9.65 -12.78 -64.50
CA TRP A 56 8.74 -11.72 -64.06
C TRP A 56 7.80 -12.16 -62.95
N ARG A 57 7.29 -13.40 -62.99
CA ARG A 57 6.48 -13.97 -61.90
C ARG A 57 7.28 -14.09 -60.60
N VAL A 58 8.54 -14.53 -60.66
CA VAL A 58 9.42 -14.61 -59.50
C VAL A 58 9.70 -13.21 -58.93
N ILE A 59 10.03 -12.24 -59.79
CA ILE A 59 10.28 -10.85 -59.39
C ILE A 59 9.02 -10.26 -58.73
N ALA A 60 7.84 -10.43 -59.32
CA ALA A 60 6.59 -9.95 -58.76
C ALA A 60 6.28 -10.60 -57.40
N THR A 61 6.49 -11.91 -57.28
CA THR A 61 6.27 -12.65 -56.02
C THR A 61 7.23 -12.19 -54.93
N LEU A 62 8.50 -11.99 -55.26
CA LEU A 62 9.50 -11.45 -54.32
C LEU A 62 9.17 -10.02 -53.92
N GLY A 63 8.78 -9.17 -54.87
CA GLY A 63 8.34 -7.81 -54.61
C GLY A 63 7.16 -7.76 -53.62
N LEU A 64 6.11 -8.54 -53.88
CA LEU A 64 4.96 -8.65 -52.98
C LEU A 64 5.34 -9.20 -51.60
N SER A 65 6.24 -10.17 -51.55
CA SER A 65 6.73 -10.75 -50.28
C SER A 65 7.49 -9.71 -49.45
N ILE A 66 8.38 -8.95 -50.08
CA ILE A 66 9.13 -7.86 -49.43
C ILE A 66 8.16 -6.79 -48.93
N THR A 67 7.21 -6.36 -49.74
CA THR A 67 6.18 -5.39 -49.32
C THR A 67 5.37 -5.92 -48.14
N GLY A 68 4.96 -7.19 -48.16
CA GLY A 68 4.25 -7.84 -47.05
C GLY A 68 5.06 -7.84 -45.74
N ILE A 69 6.35 -8.17 -45.82
CA ILE A 69 7.26 -8.12 -44.67
C ILE A 69 7.40 -6.68 -44.14
N CYS A 70 7.61 -5.70 -45.02
CA CYS A 70 7.73 -4.29 -44.63
C CYS A 70 6.47 -3.76 -43.96
N VAL A 71 5.28 -4.03 -44.51
CA VAL A 71 3.99 -3.61 -43.92
C VAL A 71 3.78 -4.29 -42.58
N THR A 72 4.03 -5.59 -42.47
CA THR A 72 3.89 -6.33 -41.20
C THR A 72 4.84 -5.79 -40.14
N GLY A 73 6.11 -5.54 -40.49
CA GLY A 73 7.11 -4.97 -39.60
C GLY A 73 6.74 -3.55 -39.14
N TRP A 74 6.29 -2.70 -40.06
CA TRP A 74 5.83 -1.34 -39.74
C TRP A 74 4.60 -1.33 -38.83
N SER A 75 3.61 -2.17 -39.14
CA SER A 75 2.40 -2.33 -38.31
C SER A 75 2.75 -2.85 -36.92
N TYR A 76 3.66 -3.82 -36.80
CA TYR A 76 4.16 -4.31 -35.52
C TYR A 76 4.86 -3.21 -34.71
N MET A 77 5.73 -2.42 -35.34
CA MET A 77 6.38 -1.29 -34.68
C MET A 77 5.37 -0.25 -34.17
N LYS A 78 4.39 0.13 -34.99
CA LYS A 78 3.32 1.05 -34.59
C LYS A 78 2.44 0.51 -33.46
N LEU A 79 2.06 -0.77 -33.53
CA LEU A 79 1.29 -1.41 -32.45
C LEU A 79 2.09 -1.41 -31.15
N ARG A 80 3.39 -1.71 -31.20
CA ARG A 80 4.25 -1.67 -30.02
C ARG A 80 4.40 -0.26 -29.44
N GLU A 81 4.50 0.77 -30.29
CA GLU A 81 4.51 2.17 -29.86
C GLU A 81 3.18 2.56 -29.20
N GLN A 82 2.05 2.16 -29.80
CA GLN A 82 0.71 2.40 -29.24
C GLN A 82 0.49 1.64 -27.92
N GLU A 83 0.89 0.38 -27.83
CA GLU A 83 0.83 -0.41 -26.59
C GLU A 83 1.63 0.26 -25.47
N LYS A 84 2.84 0.76 -25.77
CA LYS A 84 3.66 1.49 -24.81
C LYS A 84 2.98 2.79 -24.36
N ALA A 85 2.45 3.58 -25.28
CA ALA A 85 1.75 4.82 -24.96
C ALA A 85 0.51 4.55 -24.09
N ASN A 86 -0.32 3.60 -24.50
CA ASN A 86 -1.51 3.18 -23.75
C ASN A 86 -1.14 2.67 -22.35
N PHE A 87 -0.04 1.92 -22.21
CA PHE A 87 0.44 1.48 -20.90
C PHE A 87 0.87 2.65 -20.01
N VAL A 88 1.63 3.61 -20.56
CA VAL A 88 2.07 4.80 -19.81
C VAL A 88 0.87 5.62 -19.35
N ASP A 89 -0.07 5.91 -20.23
CA ASP A 89 -1.27 6.68 -19.90
C ASP A 89 -2.14 5.98 -18.84
N ALA A 90 -2.34 4.66 -18.99
CA ALA A 90 -3.08 3.87 -18.02
C ALA A 90 -2.36 3.82 -16.66
N PHE A 91 -1.03 3.68 -16.66
CA PHE A 91 -0.23 3.70 -15.44
C PHE A 91 -0.27 5.07 -14.75
N GLU A 92 -0.17 6.16 -15.51
CA GLU A 92 -0.28 7.52 -14.98
C GLU A 92 -1.64 7.73 -14.30
N GLN A 93 -2.74 7.42 -15.00
CA GLN A 93 -4.08 7.53 -14.44
C GLN A 93 -4.25 6.67 -13.17
N PHE A 94 -3.75 5.43 -13.21
CA PHE A 94 -3.79 4.53 -12.06
C PHE A 94 -2.99 5.10 -10.88
N SER A 95 -1.75 5.54 -11.11
CA SER A 95 -0.86 6.07 -10.08
C SER A 95 -1.41 7.35 -9.44
N THR A 96 -1.98 8.26 -10.23
CA THR A 96 -2.65 9.47 -9.72
C THR A 96 -3.86 9.12 -8.86
N THR A 97 -4.65 8.12 -9.28
CA THR A 97 -5.82 7.66 -8.50
C THR A 97 -5.38 7.08 -7.15
N VAL A 98 -4.36 6.24 -7.13
CA VAL A 98 -3.79 5.68 -5.89
C VAL A 98 -3.22 6.78 -5.00
N GLY A 99 -2.49 7.75 -5.58
CA GLY A 99 -1.96 8.89 -4.85
C GLY A 99 -3.05 9.73 -4.18
N GLN A 100 -4.13 10.03 -4.90
CA GLN A 100 -5.27 10.74 -4.33
C GLN A 100 -5.94 9.93 -3.22
N ALA A 101 -6.13 8.63 -3.42
CA ALA A 101 -6.73 7.75 -2.42
C ALA A 101 -5.88 7.68 -1.13
N ALA A 102 -4.55 7.73 -1.25
CA ALA A 102 -3.65 7.79 -0.10
C ALA A 102 -3.78 9.12 0.67
N VAL A 103 -3.90 10.25 -0.04
CA VAL A 103 -4.16 11.55 0.58
C VAL A 103 -5.51 11.55 1.31
N ASP A 104 -6.56 11.03 0.65
CA ASP A 104 -7.89 10.94 1.24
C ASP A 104 -7.90 10.06 2.50
N GLU A 105 -7.11 8.98 2.53
CA GLU A 105 -7.00 8.14 3.72
C GLU A 105 -6.29 8.85 4.87
N VAL A 106 -5.21 9.60 4.62
CA VAL A 106 -4.57 10.42 5.66
C VAL A 106 -5.51 11.50 6.20
N LEU A 107 -6.30 12.13 5.34
CA LEU A 107 -7.31 13.11 5.76
C LEU A 107 -8.41 12.44 6.61
N ARG A 108 -8.82 11.22 6.26
CA ARG A 108 -9.77 10.43 7.07
C ARG A 108 -9.22 10.09 8.45
N ILE A 109 -7.94 9.76 8.56
CA ILE A 109 -7.28 9.50 9.86
C ILE A 109 -7.22 10.79 10.69
N ARG A 110 -6.87 11.93 10.07
CA ARG A 110 -6.88 13.25 10.75
C ARG A 110 -8.27 13.62 11.27
N GLU A 111 -9.31 13.35 10.49
CA GLU A 111 -10.69 13.59 10.90
C GLU A 111 -11.10 12.70 12.07
N ALA A 112 -10.71 11.42 12.04
CA ALA A 112 -10.94 10.50 13.16
C ALA A 112 -10.26 11.01 14.45
N ALA A 113 -9.03 11.52 14.33
CA ALA A 113 -8.31 12.11 15.45
C ALA A 113 -9.05 13.29 16.08
N ARG A 114 -9.51 14.23 15.26
CA ARG A 114 -10.29 15.38 15.70
C ARG A 114 -11.62 14.95 16.33
N SER A 115 -12.35 14.05 15.70
CA SER A 115 -13.64 13.57 16.22
C SER A 115 -13.49 12.88 17.58
N PHE A 116 -12.39 12.14 17.78
CA PHE A 116 -12.07 11.53 19.06
C PHE A 116 -11.73 12.54 20.14
N THR A 117 -10.96 13.58 19.83
CA THR A 117 -10.68 14.64 20.80
C THR A 117 -11.91 15.48 21.14
N GLU A 118 -12.79 15.76 20.18
CA GLU A 118 -14.07 16.42 20.44
C GLU A 118 -14.94 15.59 21.37
N THR A 119 -14.95 14.27 21.20
CA THR A 119 -15.65 13.32 22.08
C THR A 119 -15.05 13.31 23.48
N LEU A 120 -13.72 13.30 23.61
CA LEU A 120 -13.02 13.41 24.90
C LEU A 120 -13.39 14.70 25.64
N GLN A 121 -13.41 15.83 24.93
CA GLN A 121 -13.76 17.13 25.50
C GLN A 121 -15.22 17.17 25.97
N ALA A 122 -16.15 16.76 25.10
CA ALA A 122 -17.57 16.74 25.42
C ALA A 122 -17.86 15.82 26.61
N THR A 123 -17.24 14.64 26.66
CA THR A 123 -17.41 13.72 27.79
C THR A 123 -16.80 14.28 29.07
N ALA A 124 -15.61 14.88 29.02
CA ALA A 124 -15.00 15.53 30.19
C ALA A 124 -15.88 16.65 30.77
N GLU A 125 -16.53 17.45 29.91
CA GLU A 125 -17.49 18.48 30.31
C GLU A 125 -18.74 17.86 30.94
N LEU A 126 -19.30 16.81 30.33
CA LEU A 126 -20.50 16.12 30.83
C LEU A 126 -20.27 15.39 32.16
N THR A 127 -19.09 14.81 32.36
CA THR A 127 -18.73 14.09 33.60
C THR A 127 -18.08 14.99 34.64
N ASN A 128 -17.88 16.27 34.33
CA ASN A 128 -17.21 17.26 35.18
C ASN A 128 -15.84 16.75 35.68
N THR A 129 -15.09 16.09 34.80
CA THR A 129 -13.79 15.52 35.15
C THR A 129 -12.69 16.57 35.05
N THR A 130 -11.70 16.48 35.93
CA THR A 130 -10.55 17.39 35.96
C THR A 130 -9.33 16.73 35.32
N TRP A 131 -8.53 17.53 34.60
CA TRP A 131 -7.27 17.09 34.01
C TRP A 131 -6.13 17.19 35.04
N PRO A 132 -5.18 16.23 35.10
CA PRO A 132 -4.97 15.09 34.19
C PRO A 132 -5.79 13.82 34.49
N TYR A 133 -6.70 13.86 35.47
CA TYR A 133 -7.43 12.71 36.04
C TYR A 133 -8.69 12.32 35.26
N TYR A 134 -8.63 12.40 33.93
CA TYR A 134 -9.74 12.00 33.06
C TYR A 134 -10.03 10.50 33.24
N ASP A 135 -11.29 10.15 33.56
CA ASP A 135 -11.71 8.79 33.94
C ASP A 135 -13.03 8.43 33.26
N TYR A 136 -12.96 8.11 31.97
CA TYR A 136 -14.14 7.73 31.18
C TYR A 136 -13.81 6.70 30.10
N TYR A 137 -12.93 5.75 30.43
CA TYR A 137 -12.45 4.72 29.49
C TYR A 137 -13.60 3.92 28.85
N HIS A 138 -14.51 3.37 29.68
CA HIS A 138 -15.58 2.48 29.21
C HIS A 138 -16.53 3.14 28.21
N GLY A 139 -16.86 4.42 28.41
CA GLY A 139 -17.73 5.16 27.51
C GLY A 139 -17.10 5.43 26.15
N LEU A 140 -15.76 5.42 26.07
CA LEU A 140 -15.02 5.65 24.83
C LEU A 140 -14.66 4.36 24.08
N ASN A 141 -14.56 3.22 24.77
CA ASN A 141 -13.97 2.01 24.19
C ASN A 141 -14.64 1.57 22.88
N ALA A 142 -15.98 1.57 22.83
CA ALA A 142 -16.73 1.21 21.63
C ALA A 142 -16.45 2.16 20.46
N PHE A 143 -16.46 3.47 20.72
CA PHE A 143 -16.17 4.49 19.73
C PHE A 143 -14.71 4.41 19.24
N ALA A 144 -13.76 4.26 20.15
CA ALA A 144 -12.34 4.11 19.83
C ALA A 144 -12.09 2.86 18.97
N SER A 145 -12.67 1.72 19.35
CA SER A 145 -12.56 0.46 18.61
C SER A 145 -13.11 0.56 17.19
N GLU A 146 -14.23 1.27 17.00
CA GLU A 146 -14.76 1.54 15.67
C GLU A 146 -13.79 2.39 14.84
N GLN A 147 -13.22 3.46 15.41
CA GLN A 147 -12.24 4.29 14.71
C GLN A 147 -11.00 3.48 14.29
N VAL A 148 -10.41 2.70 15.20
CA VAL A 148 -9.26 1.83 14.94
C VAL A 148 -9.56 0.89 13.76
N SER A 149 -10.68 0.17 13.83
CA SER A 149 -11.07 -0.81 12.81
C SER A 149 -11.39 -0.17 11.45
N ALA A 150 -12.14 0.93 11.44
CA ALA A 150 -12.60 1.59 10.23
C ALA A 150 -11.49 2.29 9.43
N LYS A 151 -10.38 2.63 10.10
CA LYS A 151 -9.22 3.33 9.52
C LYS A 151 -7.95 2.47 9.43
N ASN A 152 -8.04 1.17 9.75
CA ASN A 152 -6.87 0.26 9.82
C ASN A 152 -5.69 0.89 10.60
N MET A 153 -5.99 1.47 11.75
CA MET A 153 -4.96 1.99 12.67
C MET A 153 -4.61 0.88 13.66
N GLU A 154 -3.42 0.92 14.25
CA GLU A 154 -3.04 -0.12 15.21
C GLU A 154 -3.71 0.08 16.56
N SER A 155 -3.77 1.34 16.99
CA SER A 155 -4.40 1.75 18.23
C SER A 155 -4.66 3.26 18.27
N ILE A 156 -5.33 3.71 19.33
CA ILE A 156 -5.45 5.11 19.74
C ILE A 156 -4.86 5.22 21.14
N GLY A 157 -3.86 6.07 21.33
CA GLY A 157 -3.29 6.39 22.64
C GLY A 157 -3.80 7.72 23.14
N TYR A 158 -4.19 7.80 24.41
CA TYR A 158 -4.53 9.03 25.11
C TYR A 158 -3.39 9.39 26.07
N LEU A 159 -2.69 10.48 25.76
CA LEU A 159 -1.54 10.99 26.50
C LEU A 159 -1.99 12.18 27.33
N THR A 160 -2.09 12.03 28.65
CA THR A 160 -2.52 13.15 29.50
C THR A 160 -1.34 14.08 29.78
N ARG A 161 -1.57 15.39 29.80
CA ARG A 161 -0.50 16.35 30.13
C ARG A 161 -0.41 16.49 31.64
N VAL A 162 0.70 16.03 32.22
CA VAL A 162 0.95 16.08 33.66
C VAL A 162 2.05 17.09 33.93
N ARG A 163 1.76 18.16 34.67
CA ARG A 163 2.82 19.06 35.12
C ARG A 163 3.62 18.45 36.27
N HIS A 164 4.84 18.93 36.47
CA HIS A 164 5.71 18.46 37.57
C HIS A 164 5.01 18.49 38.93
N ASP A 165 4.30 19.58 39.26
CA ASP A 165 3.57 19.75 40.51
C ASP A 165 2.38 18.78 40.68
N GLN A 166 1.97 18.09 39.60
CA GLN A 166 0.87 17.14 39.58
C GLN A 166 1.33 15.68 39.51
N ARG A 167 2.63 15.41 39.35
CA ARG A 167 3.19 14.07 39.11
C ARG A 167 2.74 13.05 40.14
N GLU A 168 2.95 13.32 41.43
CA GLU A 168 2.61 12.37 42.50
C GLU A 168 1.10 12.09 42.58
N ALA A 169 0.28 13.14 42.46
CA ALA A 169 -1.18 12.99 42.48
C ALA A 169 -1.70 12.21 41.25
N TYR A 170 -1.05 12.37 40.09
CA TYR A 170 -1.34 11.57 38.89
C TYR A 170 -0.96 10.09 39.07
N LEU A 171 0.21 9.81 39.68
CA LEU A 171 0.63 8.45 39.98
C LEU A 171 -0.30 7.77 41.00
N ASP A 172 -0.75 8.49 42.03
CA ASP A 172 -1.78 8.01 42.97
C ASP A 172 -3.08 7.66 42.23
N PHE A 173 -3.52 8.51 41.30
CA PHE A 173 -4.69 8.22 40.47
C PHE A 173 -4.50 6.94 39.63
N GLN A 174 -3.40 6.82 38.90
CA GLN A 174 -3.15 5.66 38.04
C GLN A 174 -2.99 4.35 38.83
N ARG A 175 -2.34 4.38 40.00
CA ARG A 175 -2.26 3.22 40.91
C ARG A 175 -3.63 2.63 41.25
N THR A 176 -4.67 3.45 41.30
CA THR A 176 -6.04 2.98 41.61
C THR A 176 -6.85 2.58 40.39
N ARG A 177 -6.45 2.96 39.17
CA ARG A 177 -7.28 2.84 37.96
C ARG A 177 -6.70 1.98 36.84
N HIS A 178 -5.39 1.80 36.76
CA HIS A 178 -4.76 1.11 35.64
C HIS A 178 -5.30 -0.31 35.43
N GLU A 179 -5.45 -1.08 36.51
CA GLU A 179 -5.98 -2.45 36.43
C GLU A 179 -7.40 -2.49 35.88
N GLU A 180 -8.28 -1.58 36.32
CA GLU A 180 -9.69 -1.55 35.95
C GLU A 180 -9.85 -1.43 34.43
N TRP A 181 -9.23 -0.41 33.83
CA TRP A 181 -9.42 -0.15 32.40
C TRP A 181 -8.68 -1.15 31.51
N VAL A 182 -7.49 -1.63 31.92
CA VAL A 182 -6.76 -2.64 31.14
C VAL A 182 -7.50 -3.97 31.17
N GLN A 183 -7.89 -4.45 32.36
CA GLN A 183 -8.56 -5.75 32.47
C GLN A 183 -9.93 -5.75 31.81
N ALA A 184 -10.74 -4.72 32.08
CA ALA A 184 -12.06 -4.64 31.46
C ALA A 184 -11.96 -4.43 29.95
N GLY A 185 -11.01 -3.62 29.47
CA GLY A 185 -10.74 -3.49 28.05
C GLY A 185 -10.36 -4.82 27.40
N HIS A 186 -9.57 -5.67 28.08
CA HIS A 186 -9.17 -6.99 27.57
C HIS A 186 -10.39 -7.89 27.42
N MET A 187 -11.27 -7.89 28.42
CA MET A 187 -12.53 -8.60 28.35
C MET A 187 -13.43 -8.07 27.22
N ASP A 188 -13.47 -6.76 26.99
CA ASP A 188 -14.25 -6.16 25.90
C ASP A 188 -13.67 -6.50 24.51
N ALA A 189 -12.34 -6.41 24.35
CA ALA A 189 -11.66 -6.56 23.06
C ALA A 189 -11.42 -8.03 22.67
N TYR A 190 -11.11 -8.88 23.64
CA TYR A 190 -10.68 -10.26 23.42
C TYR A 190 -11.58 -11.31 24.08
N GLY A 191 -12.45 -10.92 25.01
CA GLY A 191 -13.32 -11.83 25.74
C GLY A 191 -12.62 -12.70 26.78
N ASN A 192 -11.33 -12.47 27.04
CA ASN A 192 -10.51 -13.21 27.98
C ASN A 192 -9.27 -12.39 28.41
N MET A 193 -8.53 -12.93 29.37
CA MET A 193 -7.31 -12.31 29.94
C MET A 193 -6.03 -13.00 29.48
N ASP A 194 -6.10 -13.97 28.56
CA ASP A 194 -4.96 -14.85 28.20
C ASP A 194 -3.81 -14.08 27.53
N ARG A 195 -4.10 -12.88 27.03
CA ARG A 195 -3.14 -11.97 26.38
C ARG A 195 -2.60 -10.88 27.29
N LEU A 196 -3.08 -10.78 28.53
CA LEU A 196 -2.57 -9.78 29.47
C LEU A 196 -1.38 -10.33 30.24
N PHE A 197 -0.29 -9.57 30.26
CA PHE A 197 0.93 -9.80 31.04
C PHE A 197 0.94 -8.81 32.23
N PRO A 198 0.45 -9.23 33.42
CA PRO A 198 0.17 -8.30 34.50
C PRO A 198 1.41 -7.80 35.26
N ASP A 199 2.53 -8.52 35.17
CA ASP A 199 3.68 -8.31 36.08
C ASP A 199 4.59 -7.12 35.72
N LEU A 200 4.23 -6.34 34.70
CA LEU A 200 5.09 -5.30 34.12
C LEU A 200 4.65 -3.87 34.44
N TYR A 201 3.73 -3.67 35.39
CA TYR A 201 3.35 -2.33 35.82
C TYR A 201 4.49 -1.64 36.57
N GLN A 202 4.67 -0.34 36.32
CA GLN A 202 5.64 0.51 36.99
C GLN A 202 4.92 1.65 37.72
N ASP A 203 5.27 1.86 38.98
CA ASP A 203 4.66 2.88 39.86
C ASP A 203 5.13 4.32 39.59
N ASP A 204 5.79 4.55 38.45
CA ASP A 204 6.34 5.86 38.05
C ASP A 204 6.01 6.17 36.58
N ILE A 205 6.16 7.44 36.19
CA ILE A 205 6.21 7.86 34.80
C ILE A 205 7.52 7.39 34.22
N LEU A 206 7.48 6.53 33.21
CA LEU A 206 8.66 5.97 32.57
C LEU A 206 9.12 6.86 31.41
N GLY A 207 10.41 7.03 31.25
CA GLY A 207 11.02 7.69 30.10
C GLY A 207 11.92 6.74 29.31
N PHE A 208 12.10 7.05 28.04
CA PHE A 208 13.03 6.39 27.13
C PHE A 208 14.37 7.13 27.11
N ASN A 209 15.45 6.41 27.39
CA ASN A 209 16.79 6.94 27.20
C ASN A 209 17.26 6.69 25.76
N ASN A 210 17.28 7.74 24.95
CA ASN A 210 17.69 7.66 23.54
C ASN A 210 19.18 7.28 23.33
N THR A 211 20.00 7.19 24.38
CA THR A 211 21.43 6.85 24.29
C THR A 211 21.68 5.34 24.38
N ASP A 212 21.04 4.68 25.34
CA ASP A 212 21.22 3.25 25.63
C ASP A 212 19.94 2.41 25.39
N PHE A 213 18.87 3.06 24.93
CA PHE A 213 17.55 2.48 24.67
C PHE A 213 16.91 1.83 25.91
N SER A 214 17.34 2.22 27.11
CA SER A 214 16.73 1.75 28.35
C SER A 214 15.45 2.51 28.68
N VAL A 215 14.57 1.83 29.42
CA VAL A 215 13.36 2.43 30.00
C VAL A 215 13.56 2.53 31.50
N THR A 216 13.55 3.75 32.00
CA THR A 216 13.78 4.08 33.41
C THR A 216 12.73 5.08 33.88
N PRO A 217 12.56 5.32 35.19
CA PRO A 217 11.81 6.48 35.65
C PRO A 217 12.24 7.75 34.91
N SER A 218 11.26 8.51 34.42
CA SER A 218 11.53 9.74 33.69
C SER A 218 12.23 10.74 34.63
N PRO A 219 13.27 11.44 34.18
CA PRO A 219 13.88 12.49 34.98
C PRO A 219 12.86 13.61 35.27
N ASP A 220 13.18 14.47 36.23
CA ASP A 220 12.38 15.65 36.53
C ASP A 220 12.27 16.55 35.30
N ARG A 221 11.03 16.84 34.89
CA ARG A 221 10.66 17.68 33.75
C ARG A 221 9.54 18.62 34.19
N ASP A 222 9.40 19.76 33.50
CA ASP A 222 8.30 20.70 33.76
C ASP A 222 6.93 20.06 33.48
N GLU A 223 6.88 19.19 32.48
CA GLU A 223 5.70 18.44 32.08
C GLU A 223 6.05 17.07 31.49
N TYR A 224 5.07 16.17 31.56
CA TYR A 224 5.12 14.80 31.07
C TYR A 224 3.89 14.53 30.21
N TYR A 225 4.01 13.58 29.28
CA TYR A 225 2.90 13.10 28.45
C TYR A 225 2.75 11.56 28.58
N PRO A 226 2.49 11.04 29.80
CA PRO A 226 2.29 9.62 30.02
C PRO A 226 1.08 9.10 29.24
N LEU A 227 1.22 7.91 28.67
CA LEU A 227 0.09 7.13 28.15
C LEU A 227 -0.84 6.74 29.31
N ALA A 228 -2.02 7.34 29.34
CA ALA A 228 -3.04 7.08 30.37
C ALA A 228 -4.04 6.01 29.92
N TYR A 229 -4.42 6.00 28.63
CA TYR A 229 -5.28 4.96 28.04
C TYR A 229 -4.81 4.59 26.64
N ARG A 230 -5.08 3.34 26.23
CA ARG A 230 -4.89 2.85 24.86
C ARG A 230 -6.11 2.04 24.42
N PHE A 231 -6.45 2.15 23.14
CA PHE A 231 -7.56 1.42 22.52
C PHE A 231 -7.05 0.70 21.25
N PRO A 232 -7.14 -0.65 21.17
CA PRO A 232 -7.48 -1.56 22.27
C PRO A 232 -6.48 -1.45 23.44
N PRO A 233 -6.80 -2.00 24.63
CA PRO A 233 -5.87 -1.94 25.75
C PRO A 233 -4.56 -2.69 25.42
N PRO A 234 -3.44 -2.29 26.04
CA PRO A 234 -2.17 -2.95 25.81
C PRO A 234 -2.20 -4.36 26.38
N ASN A 235 -1.44 -5.27 25.78
CA ASN A 235 -1.25 -6.63 26.30
C ASN A 235 -0.41 -6.66 27.58
N SER A 236 0.14 -5.54 28.01
CA SER A 236 1.04 -5.43 29.15
C SER A 236 0.89 -4.07 29.80
N TYR A 237 1.08 -4.02 31.12
CA TYR A 237 1.07 -2.75 31.86
C TYR A 237 2.33 -1.91 31.64
N PHE A 238 3.35 -2.44 30.98
CA PHE A 238 4.63 -1.75 30.74
C PHE A 238 4.47 -0.36 30.12
N ILE A 239 3.54 -0.23 29.16
CA ILE A 239 3.34 1.02 28.43
C ILE A 239 2.45 2.03 29.20
N VAL A 240 1.79 1.59 30.28
CA VAL A 240 1.04 2.51 31.15
C VAL A 240 2.03 3.45 31.83
N ASN A 241 1.71 4.74 31.86
CA ASN A 241 2.59 5.80 32.35
C ASN A 241 3.87 6.02 31.54
N PHE A 242 4.02 5.41 30.37
CA PHE A 242 5.14 5.68 29.51
C PHE A 242 5.04 7.09 28.91
N ASP A 243 6.01 7.96 29.21
CA ASP A 243 6.09 9.34 28.73
C ASP A 243 6.53 9.36 27.26
N ILE A 244 5.58 9.50 26.36
CA ILE A 244 5.84 9.50 24.91
C ILE A 244 6.72 10.69 24.50
N SER A 245 6.72 11.79 25.25
CA SER A 245 7.60 12.93 24.93
C SER A 245 9.08 12.58 25.06
N SER A 246 9.43 11.52 25.81
CA SER A 246 10.83 11.08 25.97
C SER A 246 11.44 10.41 24.73
N ILE A 247 10.63 9.94 23.77
CA ILE A 247 11.09 9.26 22.54
C ILE A 247 11.43 10.29 21.44
N ASN A 248 12.39 11.17 21.69
CA ASN A 248 12.91 12.16 20.71
C ASN A 248 11.80 12.89 19.91
N TYR A 249 10.68 13.21 20.58
CA TYR A 249 9.55 13.94 20.02
C TYR A 249 9.47 15.37 20.56
N ASP A 250 10.52 15.88 21.18
CA ASP A 250 10.56 17.21 21.80
C ASP A 250 10.13 18.31 20.81
N ASP A 251 10.68 18.32 19.60
CA ASP A 251 10.32 19.27 18.54
C ASP A 251 8.86 19.15 18.09
N LEU A 252 8.32 17.92 18.11
CA LEU A 252 6.94 17.64 17.72
C LEU A 252 5.97 18.17 18.78
N PHE A 253 6.25 17.92 20.07
CA PHE A 253 5.45 18.46 21.17
C PHE A 253 5.57 19.99 21.26
N ALA A 254 6.77 20.56 21.10
CA ALA A 254 6.94 22.01 21.02
C ALA A 254 6.14 22.64 19.87
N SER A 255 6.14 21.99 18.70
CA SER A 255 5.32 22.40 17.55
C SER A 255 3.82 22.28 17.84
N LEU A 256 3.40 21.20 18.49
CA LEU A 256 2.00 20.97 18.87
C LEU A 256 1.50 22.08 19.79
N LEU A 257 2.28 22.39 20.83
CA LEU A 257 1.97 23.43 21.81
C LEU A 257 1.91 24.82 21.18
N SER A 258 2.81 25.13 20.24
CA SER A 258 2.85 26.45 19.58
C SER A 258 1.73 26.62 18.54
N MET A 259 1.41 25.58 17.76
CA MET A 259 0.37 25.62 16.73
C MET A 259 -1.04 25.55 17.34
N GLY A 260 -1.17 24.92 18.51
CA GLY A 260 -2.37 24.94 19.34
C GLY A 260 -3.44 23.93 18.89
N ASN A 261 -3.95 24.05 17.67
CA ASN A 261 -5.10 23.27 17.19
C ASN A 261 -4.81 22.54 15.86
N GLN A 262 -3.58 22.07 15.69
CA GLN A 262 -3.14 21.44 14.44
C GLN A 262 -2.79 19.98 14.71
N THR A 263 -3.22 19.09 13.81
CA THR A 263 -2.82 17.69 13.82
C THR A 263 -1.42 17.57 13.24
N LEU A 264 -0.49 17.09 14.04
CA LEU A 264 0.89 16.86 13.61
C LEU A 264 1.14 15.39 13.33
N LEU A 265 2.15 15.12 12.52
CA LEU A 265 2.56 13.77 12.15
C LEU A 265 4.06 13.68 12.39
N SER A 266 4.51 12.61 13.05
CA SER A 266 5.93 12.36 13.26
C SER A 266 6.64 12.04 11.95
N ASN A 267 7.98 12.00 12.02
CA ASN A 267 8.77 11.36 10.97
C ASN A 267 8.41 9.87 10.83
N ILE A 268 8.74 9.30 9.68
CA ILE A 268 8.64 7.87 9.45
C ILE A 268 9.81 7.19 10.15
N ASN A 269 9.51 6.33 11.13
CA ASN A 269 10.49 5.57 11.90
C ASN A 269 10.06 4.10 11.99
N PRO A 270 10.99 3.18 12.29
CA PRO A 270 10.65 1.85 12.79
C PRO A 270 9.72 1.95 14.01
N TYR A 271 8.83 0.97 14.17
CA TYR A 271 8.05 0.84 15.39
C TYR A 271 9.00 0.43 16.55
N ILE A 272 8.68 0.87 17.76
CA ILE A 272 9.39 0.43 18.97
C ILE A 272 8.42 -0.46 19.75
N ASP A 273 8.61 -1.76 19.67
CA ASP A 273 7.86 -2.72 20.47
C ASP A 273 8.26 -2.57 21.95
N GLY A 274 7.28 -2.48 22.85
CA GLY A 274 7.56 -2.45 24.29
C GLY A 274 8.00 -3.81 24.83
N ASP A 275 7.28 -4.87 24.48
CA ASP A 275 7.57 -6.26 24.88
C ASP A 275 7.11 -7.29 23.82
N ASP A 276 7.38 -8.57 24.08
CA ASP A 276 7.04 -9.68 23.16
C ASP A 276 5.53 -9.78 22.87
N ALA A 277 4.68 -9.39 23.81
CA ALA A 277 3.24 -9.46 23.66
C ALA A 277 2.69 -8.34 22.78
N GLU A 278 3.26 -7.14 22.92
CA GLU A 278 3.02 -6.04 22.01
C GLU A 278 3.54 -6.37 20.60
N LYS A 279 4.73 -6.99 20.51
CA LYS A 279 5.32 -7.42 19.25
C LYS A 279 4.43 -8.41 18.49
N GLU A 280 3.83 -9.38 19.19
CA GLU A 280 2.89 -10.32 18.56
C GLU A 280 1.63 -9.62 18.03
N TYR A 281 1.10 -8.65 18.78
CA TYR A 281 -0.05 -7.86 18.35
C TYR A 281 0.29 -6.98 17.14
N HIS A 282 1.42 -6.27 17.20
CA HIS A 282 1.94 -5.42 16.14
C HIS A 282 2.14 -6.20 14.83
N ALA A 283 2.73 -7.39 14.89
CA ALA A 283 2.95 -8.25 13.72
C ALA A 283 1.65 -8.60 12.94
N GLN A 284 0.47 -8.54 13.56
CA GLN A 284 -0.81 -8.83 12.90
C GLN A 284 -1.19 -7.76 11.87
N PHE A 285 -0.69 -6.53 12.00
CA PHE A 285 -0.93 -5.46 11.03
C PHE A 285 -0.10 -5.63 9.76
N HIS A 286 1.05 -6.31 9.88
CA HIS A 286 2.02 -6.53 8.81
C HIS A 286 1.93 -7.93 8.16
N ASP A 287 0.95 -8.74 8.57
CA ASP A 287 0.81 -10.17 8.29
C ASP A 287 0.79 -10.56 6.79
N ARG A 288 0.42 -9.63 5.91
CA ARG A 288 0.31 -9.85 4.46
C ARG A 288 1.51 -9.39 3.64
N LEU A 289 2.53 -8.81 4.27
CA LEU A 289 3.77 -8.51 3.57
C LEU A 289 4.71 -9.71 3.53
N PRO A 290 5.34 -10.02 2.37
CA PRO A 290 6.38 -11.04 2.30
C PRO A 290 7.65 -10.55 3.02
N GLY A 291 8.10 -11.27 4.05
CA GLY A 291 9.29 -10.91 4.83
C GLY A 291 9.30 -11.60 6.20
N ASP A 292 10.35 -11.35 7.00
CA ASP A 292 10.32 -11.69 8.42
C ASP A 292 9.26 -10.81 9.10
N ARG A 293 8.25 -11.47 9.68
CA ARG A 293 7.03 -10.84 10.21
C ARG A 293 7.24 -10.10 11.52
N SER A 294 8.43 -10.24 12.09
CA SER A 294 8.79 -9.75 13.42
C SER A 294 9.70 -8.52 13.36
N ASP A 295 9.93 -7.98 12.17
CA ASP A 295 10.81 -6.85 11.97
C ASP A 295 10.05 -5.55 12.24
N SER A 296 10.37 -4.89 13.34
CA SER A 296 9.84 -3.57 13.68
C SER A 296 10.29 -2.48 12.69
N SER A 297 11.05 -2.85 11.65
CA SER A 297 11.44 -1.98 10.53
C SER A 297 10.30 -1.52 9.63
N PHE A 298 9.08 -2.02 9.79
CA PHE A 298 7.94 -1.51 9.03
C PHE A 298 7.76 -0.01 9.27
N PRO A 299 7.47 0.78 8.22
CA PRO A 299 7.43 2.24 8.33
C PRO A 299 6.20 2.70 9.12
N HIS A 300 6.44 3.38 10.23
CA HIS A 300 5.40 3.97 11.08
C HIS A 300 5.51 5.47 11.14
N SER A 301 4.36 6.12 11.26
CA SER A 301 4.27 7.48 11.77
C SER A 301 3.26 7.56 12.89
N PHE A 302 3.44 8.52 13.77
CA PHE A 302 2.53 8.78 14.88
C PHE A 302 1.87 10.13 14.63
N LEU A 303 0.55 10.11 14.56
CA LEU A 303 -0.24 11.33 14.42
C LEU A 303 -0.64 11.83 15.81
N PHE A 304 -0.41 13.11 16.09
CA PHE A 304 -0.70 13.73 17.38
C PHE A 304 -1.75 14.83 17.18
N HIS A 305 -2.85 14.75 17.93
CA HIS A 305 -3.89 15.77 17.96
C HIS A 305 -4.10 16.30 19.37
N PRO A 306 -4.10 17.63 19.59
CA PRO A 306 -4.23 18.20 20.92
C PRO A 306 -5.66 18.07 21.43
N VAL A 307 -5.80 17.79 22.73
CA VAL A 307 -7.06 17.90 23.47
C VAL A 307 -6.99 19.20 24.25
N HIS A 308 -7.97 20.07 24.05
CA HIS A 308 -8.07 21.31 24.79
C HIS A 308 -8.96 21.16 26.03
N GLY A 309 -8.53 21.75 27.14
CA GLY A 309 -9.35 21.90 28.33
C GLY A 309 -10.44 22.97 28.15
N PRO A 310 -11.28 23.18 29.17
CA PRO A 310 -12.27 24.23 29.15
C PRO A 310 -11.62 25.61 28.95
N SER A 311 -12.26 26.48 28.17
CA SER A 311 -11.80 27.85 28.00
C SER A 311 -11.87 28.58 29.35
N SER A 312 -10.71 29.00 29.87
CA SER A 312 -10.61 29.60 31.21
C SER A 312 -10.90 31.11 31.25
N SER A 313 -11.15 31.77 30.10
CA SER A 313 -11.34 33.23 30.08
C SER A 313 -12.25 33.73 28.95
N ASN A 314 -12.95 34.83 29.23
CA ASN A 314 -13.67 35.65 28.24
C ASN A 314 -12.72 36.49 27.36
N ASP A 315 -11.41 36.42 27.60
CA ASP A 315 -10.39 37.33 27.04
C ASP A 315 -9.83 36.84 25.69
N GLY A 316 -10.42 35.80 25.10
CA GLY A 316 -9.99 35.26 23.81
C GLY A 316 -8.67 34.48 23.84
N ALA A 317 -8.15 34.14 25.02
CA ALA A 317 -7.00 33.25 25.16
C ALA A 317 -7.35 31.86 24.61
N LYS A 318 -6.42 31.23 23.89
CA LYS A 318 -6.61 29.85 23.41
C LYS A 318 -6.77 28.91 24.61
N PRO A 319 -7.76 27.99 24.58
CA PRO A 319 -7.90 26.98 25.63
C PRO A 319 -6.60 26.16 25.79
N PRO A 320 -6.16 25.86 27.02
CA PRO A 320 -4.91 25.15 27.25
C PRO A 320 -5.00 23.72 26.69
N ILE A 321 -3.88 23.22 26.15
CA ILE A 321 -3.75 21.80 25.80
C ILE A 321 -3.58 21.02 27.11
N VAL A 322 -4.47 20.07 27.36
CA VAL A 322 -4.54 19.26 28.60
C VAL A 322 -4.23 17.79 28.37
N ALA A 323 -4.27 17.34 27.12
CA ALA A 323 -3.86 16.01 26.71
C ALA A 323 -3.55 16.02 25.21
N VAL A 324 -3.03 14.91 24.70
CA VAL A 324 -2.74 14.66 23.30
C VAL A 324 -3.22 13.27 22.95
N VAL A 325 -3.90 13.11 21.83
CA VAL A 325 -4.24 11.80 21.31
C VAL A 325 -3.25 11.43 20.23
N THR A 326 -2.70 10.23 20.33
CA THR A 326 -1.74 9.67 19.37
C THR A 326 -2.33 8.50 18.60
N TYR A 327 -2.00 8.40 17.31
CA TYR A 327 -2.41 7.33 16.41
C TYR A 327 -1.17 6.77 15.72
N PRO A 328 -0.68 5.57 16.09
CA PRO A 328 0.27 4.83 15.27
C PRO A 328 -0.36 4.46 13.91
N ILE A 329 0.31 4.88 12.84
CA ILE A 329 -0.05 4.62 11.45
C ILE A 329 1.00 3.66 10.88
N ALA A 330 0.65 2.38 10.81
CA ALA A 330 1.35 1.37 10.03
C ALA A 330 1.06 1.63 8.54
N TRP A 331 2.00 2.27 7.82
CA TRP A 331 1.73 2.77 6.46
C TRP A 331 1.36 1.67 5.48
N ASP A 332 1.96 0.49 5.60
CA ASP A 332 1.61 -0.67 4.79
C ASP A 332 0.20 -1.18 5.08
N ALA A 333 -0.20 -1.26 6.36
CA ALA A 333 -1.53 -1.70 6.76
C ALA A 333 -2.62 -0.68 6.35
N SER A 334 -2.39 0.61 6.62
CA SER A 334 -3.33 1.68 6.31
C SER A 334 -3.53 1.86 4.80
N LEU A 335 -2.48 1.74 3.99
CA LEU A 335 -2.57 1.89 2.54
C LEU A 335 -2.95 0.58 1.83
N ARG A 336 -2.99 -0.57 2.51
CA ARG A 336 -3.21 -1.89 1.91
C ARG A 336 -4.48 -1.97 1.08
N ARG A 337 -5.56 -1.30 1.52
CA ARG A 337 -6.87 -1.36 0.86
C ARG A 337 -7.00 -0.42 -0.33
N LEU A 338 -5.99 0.40 -0.61
CA LEU A 338 -6.01 1.35 -1.74
C LEU A 338 -5.68 0.67 -3.07
N LEU A 339 -5.02 -0.50 -3.03
CA LEU A 339 -4.66 -1.27 -4.21
C LEU A 339 -5.58 -2.49 -4.33
N PRO A 340 -6.10 -2.79 -5.55
CA PRO A 340 -6.77 -4.06 -5.79
C PRO A 340 -5.83 -5.25 -5.53
N ASP A 341 -6.34 -6.35 -4.96
CA ASP A 341 -5.56 -7.54 -4.58
C ASP A 341 -4.73 -8.15 -5.75
N GLN A 342 -5.12 -7.87 -7.00
CA GLN A 342 -4.43 -8.38 -8.19
C GLN A 342 -3.20 -7.53 -8.58
N VAL A 343 -3.10 -6.31 -8.05
CA VAL A 343 -2.01 -5.38 -8.36
C VAL A 343 -0.82 -5.71 -7.46
N LYS A 344 0.32 -6.05 -8.08
CA LYS A 344 1.58 -6.39 -7.40
C LYS A 344 2.74 -5.62 -8.02
N GLY A 345 3.82 -5.46 -7.28
CA GLY A 345 5.07 -4.85 -7.78
C GLY A 345 5.05 -3.32 -7.84
N ILE A 346 4.11 -2.67 -7.16
CA ILE A 346 4.12 -1.22 -6.98
C ILE A 346 4.90 -0.89 -5.71
N ILE A 347 5.90 -0.03 -5.85
CA ILE A 347 6.63 0.53 -4.72
C ILE A 347 6.09 1.93 -4.49
N ALA A 348 5.40 2.12 -3.36
CA ALA A 348 5.00 3.43 -2.90
C ALA A 348 6.14 4.04 -2.08
N VAL A 349 6.53 5.27 -2.40
CA VAL A 349 7.53 6.02 -1.64
C VAL A 349 6.82 7.19 -0.97
N ALA A 350 6.64 7.10 0.34
CA ALA A 350 6.19 8.23 1.15
C ALA A 350 7.36 9.18 1.34
N ARG A 351 7.20 10.43 0.89
CA ARG A 351 8.20 11.49 1.09
C ARG A 351 7.62 12.60 1.95
N ASN A 352 8.21 12.84 3.10
CA ASN A 352 7.94 14.05 3.87
C ASN A 352 8.68 15.22 3.21
N ASN A 353 7.96 16.16 2.60
CA ASN A 353 8.57 17.33 1.96
C ASN A 353 8.80 18.51 2.94
N CYS A 354 8.41 18.37 4.21
CA CYS A 354 8.69 19.36 5.24
C CYS A 354 10.11 19.17 5.77
N ASN A 355 10.93 20.24 5.73
CA ASN A 355 12.27 20.34 6.34
C ASN A 355 13.33 19.30 5.89
N GLN A 356 13.14 18.60 4.76
CA GLN A 356 14.22 17.86 4.12
C GLN A 356 15.09 18.81 3.30
N ALA A 357 16.10 19.42 3.95
CA ALA A 357 17.21 20.11 3.30
C ALA A 357 18.25 19.10 2.79
#